data_AF-A0A1F7AAT4-F1
#
_entry.id   AF-A0A1F7AAT4-F1
#
_cell.length_a   1.000
_cell.length_b   1.000
_cell.length_c   1.000
_cell.angle_alpha   90.00
_cell.angle_beta   90.00
_cell.angle_gamma   90.00
#
_symmetry.space_group_name_H-M   'P 1'
#
loop_
_entity.id
_entity.type
_entity.pdbx_description
1 polymer ?
#
loop_
_entity_poly.entity_id
_entity_poly.type
_entity_poly.pdbx_seq_one_letter_code
_entity_poly.pdbx_strand_id
1 'polypeptide(L)'
;MEVLVVTTLFVIIFGMVALYSQASQVRSDLNSQVAIFVSYARLQQSEAAAGKSNGSFGVHLESNSYVLFEGSVYDPNNTANDSTVLPPTLAIQNISLNGGGTDFIFTPPHGETNHYGTLDFYSTSLDKTITITLTSLGTLDY
;
A
#
# COMPACT_ATOMS: atom_id res chain seq x y z
N MET A 1 17.65 -50.67 3.15
CA MET A 1 17.68 -49.83 1.93
C MET A 1 16.37 -49.09 1.72
N GLU A 2 15.22 -49.77 1.86
CA GLU A 2 13.89 -49.17 1.67
C GLU A 2 13.57 -48.01 2.64
N VAL A 3 13.88 -48.15 3.93
CA VAL A 3 13.65 -47.09 4.93
C VAL A 3 14.47 -45.83 4.63
N LEU A 4 15.70 -45.97 4.17
CA LEU A 4 16.59 -44.85 3.84
C LEU A 4 16.02 -44.02 2.68
N VAL A 5 15.51 -44.68 1.64
CA VAL A 5 14.90 -44.04 0.47
C VAL A 5 13.65 -43.27 0.87
N VAL A 6 12.80 -43.86 1.71
CA VAL A 6 11.58 -43.22 2.20
C VAL A 6 11.90 -41.99 3.06
N THR A 7 12.89 -42.07 3.96
CA THR A 7 13.30 -40.92 4.78
C THR A 7 13.87 -39.78 3.94
N THR A 8 14.69 -40.08 2.92
CA THR A 8 15.21 -39.05 2.01
C THR A 8 14.11 -38.36 1.21
N LEU A 9 13.11 -39.11 0.74
CA LEU A 9 11.95 -38.54 0.05
C LEU A 9 11.15 -37.60 0.95
N PHE A 10 10.93 -37.98 2.20
CA PHE A 10 10.24 -37.13 3.17
C PHE A 10 10.97 -35.82 3.43
N VAL A 11 12.30 -35.83 3.59
CA VAL A 11 13.09 -34.61 3.81
C VAL A 11 12.98 -33.65 2.63
N ILE A 12 13.02 -34.17 1.39
CA ILE A 12 12.90 -33.35 0.18
C ILE A 12 11.50 -32.72 0.10
N ILE A 13 10.45 -33.50 0.36
CA ILE A 13 9.06 -33.02 0.31
C ILE A 13 8.83 -31.95 1.39
N PHE A 14 9.26 -32.20 2.63
CA PHE A 14 9.12 -31.22 3.72
C PHE A 14 9.92 -29.94 3.46
N GLY A 15 11.13 -30.05 2.88
CA GLY A 15 11.91 -28.89 2.46
C GLY A 15 11.20 -28.04 1.41
N MET A 16 10.59 -28.69 0.40
CA MET A 16 9.81 -27.98 -0.63
C MET A 16 8.55 -27.31 -0.07
N VAL A 17 7.82 -27.98 0.84
CA VAL A 17 6.62 -27.40 1.47
C VAL A 17 6.97 -26.18 2.33
N ALA A 18 8.09 -26.23 3.08
CA ALA A 18 8.55 -25.10 3.88
C ALA A 18 8.95 -23.89 3.02
N LEU A 19 9.66 -24.11 1.90
CA LEU A 19 10.01 -23.04 0.98
C LEU A 19 8.78 -22.42 0.30
N TYR A 20 7.80 -23.26 -0.07
CA TYR A 20 6.56 -22.80 -0.69
C TYR A 20 5.67 -22.01 0.28
N SER A 21 5.58 -22.44 1.55
CA SER A 21 4.76 -21.74 2.55
C SER A 21 5.30 -20.35 2.88
N GLN A 22 6.63 -20.19 2.99
CA GLN A 22 7.25 -18.89 3.23
C GLN A 22 7.03 -17.94 2.04
N ALA A 23 7.25 -18.40 0.81
CA ALA A 23 6.99 -17.60 -0.38
C ALA A 23 5.49 -17.21 -0.52
N SER A 24 4.57 -18.09 -0.10
CA SER A 24 3.13 -17.81 -0.12
C SER A 24 2.70 -16.81 0.96
N GLN A 25 3.29 -16.87 2.16
CA GLN A 25 2.99 -15.92 3.26
C GLN A 25 3.41 -14.50 2.87
N VAL A 26 4.64 -14.33 2.40
CA VAL A 26 5.14 -13.00 2.00
C VAL A 26 4.32 -12.43 0.82
N ARG A 27 3.84 -13.28 -0.10
CA ARG A 27 2.93 -12.84 -1.19
C ARG A 27 1.58 -12.38 -0.66
N SER A 28 1.07 -13.05 0.36
CA SER A 28 -0.16 -12.65 1.06
C SER A 28 0.02 -11.29 1.74
N ASP A 29 1.19 -11.04 2.33
CA ASP A 29 1.48 -9.79 3.02
C ASP A 29 1.51 -8.60 2.06
N LEU A 30 2.23 -8.70 0.93
CA LEU A 30 2.27 -7.63 -0.08
C LEU A 30 0.87 -7.27 -0.60
N ASN A 31 0.07 -8.27 -1.01
CA ASN A 31 -1.28 -8.03 -1.51
C ASN A 31 -2.21 -7.46 -0.42
N SER A 32 -2.09 -7.96 0.82
CA SER A 32 -2.87 -7.48 1.96
C SER A 32 -2.56 -6.02 2.25
N GLN A 33 -1.28 -5.63 2.28
CA GLN A 33 -0.86 -4.27 2.56
C GLN A 33 -1.30 -3.29 1.47
N VAL A 34 -1.23 -3.69 0.19
CA VAL A 34 -1.79 -2.90 -0.92
C VAL A 34 -3.31 -2.74 -0.77
N ALA A 35 -4.04 -3.81 -0.46
CA ALA A 35 -5.49 -3.75 -0.28
C ALA A 35 -5.89 -2.84 0.90
N ILE A 36 -5.15 -2.90 2.01
CA ILE A 36 -5.34 -2.04 3.18
C ILE A 36 -5.09 -0.57 2.80
N PHE A 37 -3.97 -0.27 2.13
CA PHE A 37 -3.66 1.08 1.65
C PHE A 37 -4.76 1.64 0.74
N VAL A 38 -5.20 0.85 -0.25
CA VAL A 38 -6.27 1.25 -1.17
C VAL A 38 -7.60 1.45 -0.42
N SER A 39 -7.90 0.62 0.58
CA SER A 39 -9.08 0.79 1.43
C SER A 39 -9.03 2.11 2.21
N TYR A 40 -7.88 2.46 2.79
CA TYR A 40 -7.73 3.73 3.51
C TYR A 40 -7.78 4.93 2.57
N ALA A 41 -7.15 4.87 1.40
CA ALA A 41 -7.23 5.93 0.41
C ALA A 41 -8.69 6.13 -0.07
N ARG A 42 -9.45 5.05 -0.29
CA ARG A 42 -10.88 5.12 -0.61
C ARG A 42 -11.72 5.68 0.53
N LEU A 43 -11.35 5.39 1.78
CA LEU A 43 -12.00 6.00 2.93
C LEU A 43 -11.78 7.53 2.92
N GLN A 44 -10.54 8.00 2.72
CA GLN A 44 -10.24 9.44 2.60
C GLN A 44 -11.00 10.09 1.44
N GLN A 45 -11.06 9.43 0.28
CA GLN A 45 -11.86 9.87 -0.86
C GLN A 45 -13.35 10.01 -0.49
N SER A 46 -13.92 9.01 0.20
CA SER A 46 -15.31 9.02 0.64
C SER A 46 -15.60 10.11 1.66
N GLU A 47 -14.67 10.36 2.59
CA GLU A 47 -14.80 11.40 3.61
C GLU A 47 -14.72 12.80 2.99
N ALA A 48 -13.84 13.00 2.00
CA ALA A 48 -13.79 14.21 1.18
C ALA A 48 -15.08 14.41 0.37
N ALA A 49 -15.61 13.35 -0.25
CA ALA A 49 -16.86 13.43 -1.01
C ALA A 49 -18.07 13.73 -0.10
N ALA A 50 -18.08 13.19 1.13
CA ALA A 50 -19.08 13.52 2.13
C ALA A 50 -18.97 14.96 2.67
N GLY A 51 -17.90 15.69 2.33
CA GLY A 51 -17.65 17.03 2.81
C GLY A 51 -17.45 17.08 4.33
N LYS A 52 -16.98 15.99 4.93
CA LYS A 52 -16.77 15.92 6.38
C LYS A 52 -15.80 17.02 6.81
N SER A 53 -16.16 17.75 7.86
CA SER A 53 -15.37 18.90 8.36
C SER A 53 -15.14 20.03 7.34
N ASN A 54 -15.98 20.15 6.29
CA ASN A 54 -15.78 21.06 5.14
C ASN A 54 -14.42 20.88 4.42
N GLY A 55 -13.77 19.72 4.59
CA GLY A 55 -12.35 19.56 4.35
C GLY A 55 -11.98 18.81 3.07
N SER A 56 -10.76 19.06 2.61
CA SER A 56 -10.02 18.12 1.75
C SER A 56 -9.38 17.05 2.63
N PHE A 57 -9.15 15.86 2.09
CA PHE A 57 -8.50 14.75 2.79
C PHE A 57 -7.36 14.23 1.94
N GLY A 58 -6.23 13.90 2.53
CA GLY A 58 -5.03 13.55 1.78
C GLY A 58 -4.23 12.41 2.37
N VAL A 59 -3.30 11.92 1.56
CA VAL A 59 -2.35 10.89 1.93
C VAL A 59 -0.95 11.40 1.61
N HIS A 60 -0.10 11.46 2.64
CA HIS A 60 1.32 11.73 2.52
C HIS A 60 2.07 10.40 2.40
N LEU A 61 2.86 10.24 1.35
CA LEU A 61 3.62 9.01 1.08
C LEU A 61 5.07 9.17 1.54
N GLU A 62 5.53 8.21 2.33
CA GLU A 62 6.95 8.03 2.68
C GLU A 62 7.42 6.67 2.15
N SER A 63 8.74 6.44 2.11
CA SER A 63 9.26 5.18 1.58
C SER A 63 8.85 3.95 2.40
N ASN A 64 8.62 4.10 3.70
CA ASN A 64 8.33 3.03 4.65
C ASN A 64 7.04 3.26 5.46
N SER A 65 6.30 4.31 5.14
CA SER A 65 5.09 4.72 5.86
C SER A 65 4.18 5.50 4.93
N TYR A 66 2.92 5.63 5.32
CA TYR A 66 2.03 6.60 4.75
C TYR A 66 1.20 7.23 5.87
N VAL A 67 0.86 8.50 5.70
CA VAL A 67 0.11 9.27 6.68
C VAL A 67 -1.17 9.77 6.05
N LEU A 68 -2.30 9.39 6.64
CA LEU A 68 -3.62 9.93 6.31
C LEU A 68 -3.76 11.26 7.07
N PHE A 69 -4.12 12.33 6.38
CA PHE A 69 -4.25 13.65 6.98
C PHE A 69 -5.51 14.37 6.50
N GLU A 70 -6.00 15.28 7.34
CA GLU A 70 -7.11 16.16 7.01
C GLU A 70 -6.57 17.54 6.61
N GLY A 71 -7.12 18.13 5.55
CA GLY A 71 -6.76 19.44 5.04
C GLY A 71 -6.24 19.42 3.60
N SER A 72 -5.99 20.61 3.05
CA SER A 72 -5.39 20.80 1.73
C SER A 72 -3.86 20.74 1.73
N VAL A 73 -3.24 20.71 2.91
CA VAL A 73 -1.80 20.69 3.10
C VAL A 73 -1.48 19.78 4.29
N TYR A 74 -0.49 18.92 4.14
CA TYR A 74 0.01 18.07 5.22
C TYR A 74 0.68 18.92 6.31
N ASP A 75 0.26 18.73 7.57
CA ASP A 75 0.93 19.27 8.76
C ASP A 75 1.38 18.11 9.65
N PRO A 76 2.70 17.86 9.81
CA PRO A 76 3.19 16.75 10.62
C PRO A 76 2.86 16.86 12.11
N ASN A 77 2.49 18.04 12.61
CA ASN A 77 2.14 18.25 14.03
C ASN A 77 0.64 18.03 14.32
N ASN A 78 -0.17 17.77 13.29
CA ASN A 78 -1.61 17.58 13.47
C ASN A 78 -1.88 16.24 14.17
N THR A 79 -2.58 16.29 15.30
CA THR A 79 -2.95 15.10 16.09
C THR A 79 -4.00 14.22 15.41
N ALA A 80 -4.66 14.71 14.36
CA ALA A 80 -5.59 13.95 13.54
C ALA A 80 -4.89 13.09 12.47
N ASN A 81 -3.56 13.23 12.31
CA ASN A 81 -2.80 12.41 11.38
C ASN A 81 -2.81 10.95 11.82
N ASP A 82 -3.12 10.05 10.89
CA ASP A 82 -3.05 8.61 11.10
C ASP A 82 -1.92 8.03 10.26
N SER A 83 -0.81 7.68 10.94
CA SER A 83 0.40 7.17 10.32
C SER A 83 0.44 5.65 10.38
N THR A 84 0.51 5.02 9.22
CA THR A 84 0.70 3.56 9.11
C THR A 84 2.13 3.26 8.65
N VAL A 85 2.87 2.51 9.48
CA VAL A 85 4.21 2.04 9.16
C VAL A 85 4.13 0.71 8.41
N LEU A 86 4.81 0.63 7.28
CA LEU A 86 4.89 -0.60 6.49
C LEU A 86 5.87 -1.59 7.12
N PRO A 87 5.65 -2.91 6.92
CA PRO A 87 6.66 -3.92 7.25
C PRO A 87 8.00 -3.59 6.57
N PRO A 88 9.15 -3.91 7.19
CA PRO A 88 10.47 -3.59 6.65
C PRO A 88 10.79 -4.31 5.33
N THR A 89 9.99 -5.30 4.97
CA THR A 89 10.07 -6.04 3.70
C THR A 89 9.34 -5.33 2.55
N LEU A 90 8.63 -4.23 2.83
CA LEU A 90 7.88 -3.44 1.88
C LEU A 90 8.39 -2.00 1.84
N ALA A 91 8.35 -1.40 0.64
CA ALA A 91 8.67 0.00 0.43
C ALA A 91 7.74 0.61 -0.63
N ILE A 92 7.42 1.89 -0.45
CA ILE A 92 6.77 2.71 -1.48
C ILE A 92 7.86 3.40 -2.29
N GLN A 93 7.80 3.26 -3.61
CA GLN A 93 8.78 3.81 -4.53
C GLN A 93 8.12 4.27 -5.85
N ASN A 94 8.92 4.85 -6.74
CA ASN A 94 8.50 5.30 -8.08
C ASN A 94 7.22 6.17 -8.06
N ILE A 95 7.10 7.03 -7.04
CA ILE A 95 5.97 7.94 -6.90
C ILE A 95 6.04 8.96 -8.05
N SER A 96 5.05 8.93 -8.93
CA SER A 96 4.92 9.80 -10.09
C SER A 96 3.53 10.41 -10.10
N LEU A 97 3.35 11.47 -9.31
CA LEU A 97 2.10 12.22 -9.21
C LEU A 97 2.14 13.48 -10.08
N ASN A 98 1.00 13.82 -10.68
CA ASN A 98 0.78 15.09 -11.35
C ASN A 98 0.90 16.25 -10.35
N GLY A 99 1.60 17.31 -10.71
CA GLY A 99 1.96 18.39 -9.78
C GLY A 99 3.22 18.12 -8.96
N GLY A 100 3.75 16.89 -8.98
CA GLY A 100 4.95 16.49 -8.25
C GLY A 100 4.71 16.28 -6.75
N GLY A 101 5.76 15.84 -6.05
CA GLY A 101 5.71 15.54 -4.62
C GLY A 101 5.24 14.13 -4.29
N THR A 102 4.92 13.93 -3.02
CA THR A 102 4.56 12.64 -2.42
C THR A 102 3.13 12.62 -1.86
N ASP A 103 2.38 13.69 -2.12
CA ASP A 103 1.12 13.95 -1.44
C ASP A 103 0.02 13.98 -2.49
N PHE A 104 -1.07 13.27 -2.23
CA PHE A 104 -2.28 13.42 -3.02
C PHE A 104 -3.46 13.74 -2.12
N ILE A 105 -4.34 14.58 -2.64
CA ILE A 105 -5.42 15.21 -1.88
C ILE A 105 -6.72 15.06 -2.65
N PHE A 106 -7.72 14.54 -1.97
CA PHE A 106 -9.10 14.45 -2.42
C PHE A 106 -9.87 15.70 -2.01
N THR A 107 -10.54 16.33 -2.98
CA THR A 107 -11.31 17.55 -2.77
C THR A 107 -12.82 17.29 -2.84
N PRO A 108 -13.63 17.93 -1.98
CA PRO A 108 -15.08 17.90 -2.10
C PRO A 108 -15.57 18.59 -3.39
N PRO A 109 -16.78 18.28 -3.89
CA PRO A 109 -17.77 17.33 -3.34
C PRO A 109 -17.65 15.91 -3.92
N HIS A 110 -16.76 15.69 -4.88
CA HIS A 110 -16.70 14.42 -5.62
C HIS A 110 -15.52 13.53 -5.23
N GLY A 111 -14.65 13.98 -4.33
CA GLY A 111 -13.45 13.22 -3.95
C GLY A 111 -12.45 13.13 -5.11
N GLU A 112 -12.44 14.12 -6.00
CA GLU A 112 -11.49 14.20 -7.11
C GLU A 112 -10.11 14.62 -6.61
N THR A 113 -9.07 14.36 -7.40
CA THR A 113 -7.70 14.75 -7.09
C THR A 113 -7.03 15.39 -8.30
N ASN A 114 -6.30 16.48 -8.05
CA ASN A 114 -5.42 17.08 -9.05
C ASN A 114 -4.04 16.39 -9.09
N HIS A 115 -3.71 15.62 -8.06
CA HIS A 115 -2.45 14.88 -7.90
C HIS A 115 -2.62 13.41 -8.27
N TYR A 116 -3.13 13.15 -9.48
CA TYR A 116 -3.28 11.80 -10.02
C TYR A 116 -1.95 11.26 -10.57
N GLY A 117 -1.79 9.95 -10.68
CA GLY A 117 -0.53 9.37 -11.13
C GLY A 117 -0.35 7.91 -10.74
N THR A 118 0.89 7.49 -10.56
CA THR A 118 1.22 6.12 -10.17
C THR A 118 2.19 6.09 -8.99
N LEU A 119 2.11 5.02 -8.20
CA LEU A 119 3.07 4.71 -7.16
C LEU A 119 3.26 3.19 -7.08
N ASP A 120 4.43 2.75 -6.66
CA ASP A 120 4.78 1.34 -6.62
C ASP A 120 4.96 0.87 -5.17
N PHE A 121 4.27 -0.22 -4.82
CA PHE A 121 4.58 -1.02 -3.63
C PHE A 121 5.55 -2.12 -4.02
N TYR A 122 6.79 -2.04 -3.52
CA TYR A 122 7.85 -3.01 -3.76
C TYR A 122 8.08 -3.89 -2.53
N SER A 123 8.20 -5.19 -2.75
CA SER A 123 8.60 -6.15 -1.73
C SER A 123 10.03 -6.64 -1.95
N THR A 124 10.93 -6.29 -1.03
CA THR A 124 12.34 -6.72 -1.04
C THR A 124 12.48 -8.22 -0.83
N SER A 125 11.54 -8.86 -0.14
CA SER A 125 11.55 -10.30 0.14
C SER A 125 11.10 -11.16 -1.05
N LEU A 126 10.31 -10.60 -1.97
CA LEU A 126 9.80 -11.31 -3.15
C LEU A 126 10.41 -10.82 -4.46
N ASP A 127 11.11 -9.70 -4.41
CA ASP A 127 11.51 -8.92 -5.59
C ASP A 127 10.32 -8.66 -6.53
N LYS A 128 9.20 -8.23 -5.94
CA LYS A 128 7.92 -8.04 -6.64
C LYS A 128 7.40 -6.63 -6.42
N THR A 129 6.88 -6.03 -7.48
CA THR A 129 6.24 -4.72 -7.47
C THR A 129 4.74 -4.84 -7.77
N ILE A 130 3.92 -4.05 -7.09
CA ILE A 130 2.52 -3.78 -7.42
C ILE A 130 2.38 -2.29 -7.67
N THR A 131 1.99 -1.92 -8.88
CA THR A 131 1.76 -0.52 -9.27
C THR A 131 0.33 -0.14 -9.00
N ILE A 132 0.14 0.92 -8.23
CA ILE A 132 -1.16 1.51 -7.93
C ILE A 132 -1.32 2.75 -8.80
N THR A 133 -2.44 2.80 -9.53
CA THR A 133 -2.81 3.93 -10.39
C THR A 133 -3.89 4.74 -9.72
N LEU A 134 -3.61 6.02 -9.47
CA LEU A 134 -4.56 7.00 -8.99
C LEU A 134 -5.05 7.82 -10.19
N THR A 135 -6.36 7.81 -10.41
CA THR A 135 -7.01 8.58 -11.49
C THR A 135 -7.41 9.97 -11.02
N SER A 136 -7.67 10.89 -11.95
CA SER A 136 -8.17 12.25 -11.62
C SER A 136 -9.52 12.24 -10.90
N LEU A 137 -10.31 11.17 -11.08
CA LEU A 137 -11.57 10.93 -10.37
C LEU A 137 -11.38 10.45 -8.92
N GLY A 138 -10.13 10.35 -8.45
CA GLY A 138 -9.79 9.88 -7.11
C GLY A 138 -9.92 8.36 -6.92
N THR A 139 -10.10 7.60 -8.00
CA THR A 139 -10.16 6.13 -7.93
C THR A 139 -8.74 5.54 -7.94
N LEU A 140 -8.51 4.55 -7.08
CA LEU A 140 -7.26 3.76 -7.01
C LEU A 140 -7.50 2.33 -7.51
N ASP A 141 -6.66 1.91 -8.46
CA ASP A 141 -6.65 0.58 -9.09
C ASP A 141 -5.24 -0.04 -9.06
N TYR A 142 -5.14 -1.38 -8.91
CA TYR A 142 -3.88 -2.15 -8.82
C TYR A 142 -4.02 -3.59 -9.32
#